data_AF-A0A553L4W4-F1
#
_entry.id   AF-A0A553L4W4-F1
#
_cell.length_a   1.000
_cell.length_b   1.000
_cell.length_c   1.000
_cell.angle_alpha   90.00
_cell.angle_beta   90.00
_cell.angle_gamma   90.00
#
_symmetry.space_group_name_H-M   'P 1'
#
loop_
_entity.id
_entity.type
_entity.pdbx_description
1 polymer ?
#
loop_
_entity_poly.entity_id
_entity_poly.type
_entity_poly.pdbx_seq_one_letter_code
_entity_poly.pdbx_strand_id
1 'polypeptide(L)'
;MTKKKEMSEAQIQTLLEQYKIYVGTAEAVSHRRQVANSFFITLNATILTLLSFVHKQFETGLVTLFIMSFIGIIVSLLWYRLICSYRDLNTAKFKVIHELEQFFPAQPFDVEWVILRKQKPKGEYLVFTTLERLIPLVFLVLHIAVVIVVGLRI
;
A
#
# COMPACT_ATOMS: atom_id res chain seq x y z
N MET A 1 34.33 -2.83 13.28
CA MET A 1 34.32 -2.16 14.61
C MET A 1 35.13 -0.88 14.48
N THR A 2 34.53 0.14 13.89
CA THR A 2 35.26 1.32 13.44
C THR A 2 34.80 2.50 14.27
N LYS A 3 35.69 2.93 15.18
CA LYS A 3 35.67 4.21 15.93
C LYS A 3 34.29 4.76 16.27
N LYS A 4 33.83 4.49 17.51
CA LYS A 4 32.96 5.40 18.25
C LYS A 4 33.75 6.69 18.48
N LYS A 5 33.85 7.53 17.44
CA LYS A 5 34.37 8.89 17.55
C LYS A 5 33.45 9.56 18.56
N GLU A 6 34.01 10.15 19.62
CA GLU A 6 33.22 10.96 20.55
C GLU A 6 32.49 12.03 19.71
N MET A 7 31.21 11.80 19.49
CA MET A 7 30.36 12.74 18.75
C MET A 7 30.16 13.94 19.66
N SER A 8 30.39 15.14 19.12
CA SER A 8 30.07 16.35 19.86
C SER A 8 28.56 16.42 20.13
N GLU A 9 28.15 17.16 21.16
CA GLU A 9 26.73 17.40 21.46
C GLU A 9 25.96 17.93 20.24
N ALA A 10 26.60 18.81 19.45
CA ALA A 10 26.03 19.33 18.20
C ALA A 10 25.81 18.22 17.14
N GLN A 11 26.70 17.22 17.06
CA GLN A 11 26.54 16.09 16.15
C GLN A 11 25.43 15.15 16.61
N ILE A 12 25.32 14.88 17.91
CA ILE A 12 24.23 14.11 18.50
C ILE A 12 22.89 14.77 18.22
N GLN A 13 22.80 16.09 18.44
CA GLN A 13 21.58 16.84 18.18
C GLN A 13 21.20 16.80 16.70
N THR A 14 22.18 16.98 15.80
CA THR A 14 21.95 16.91 14.34
C THR A 14 21.43 15.54 13.93
N LEU A 15 22.03 14.47 14.46
CA LEU A 15 21.62 13.09 14.17
C LEU A 15 20.20 12.80 14.67
N LEU A 16 19.86 13.29 15.88
CA LEU A 16 18.53 13.17 16.45
C LEU A 16 17.48 13.90 15.61
N GLU A 17 17.78 15.10 15.12
CA GLU A 17 16.87 15.84 14.24
C GLU A 17 16.68 15.15 12.89
N GLN A 18 17.75 14.63 12.28
CA GLN A 18 17.66 13.82 11.06
C GLN A 18 16.79 12.58 11.27
N TYR A 19 16.98 11.89 12.39
CA TYR A 19 16.19 10.72 12.76
C TYR A 19 14.70 11.06 12.90
N LYS A 20 14.35 12.09 13.67
CA LYS A 20 12.97 12.55 13.84
C LYS A 20 12.30 12.89 12.51
N ILE A 21 12.98 13.67 11.66
CA ILE A 21 12.47 14.05 10.33
C ILE A 21 12.22 12.79 9.50
N TYR A 22 13.18 11.87 9.48
CA TYR A 22 13.10 10.68 8.63
C TYR A 22 11.99 9.72 9.08
N VAL A 23 11.83 9.49 10.38
CA VAL A 23 10.71 8.75 10.98
C VAL A 23 9.37 9.36 10.55
N GLY A 24 9.23 10.69 10.66
CA GLY A 24 8.02 11.39 10.21
C GLY A 24 7.73 11.17 8.71
N THR A 25 8.76 11.05 7.86
CA THR A 25 8.53 10.71 6.44
C THR A 25 8.05 9.27 6.22
N ALA A 26 8.43 8.32 7.09
CA ALA A 26 7.97 6.94 7.01
C ALA A 26 6.49 6.82 7.44
N GLU A 27 6.10 7.53 8.50
CA GLU A 27 4.70 7.64 8.92
C GLU A 27 3.83 8.29 7.84
N ALA A 28 4.32 9.37 7.21
CA ALA A 28 3.61 10.04 6.13
C ALA A 28 3.36 9.11 4.92
N VAL A 29 4.28 8.19 4.61
CA VAL A 29 4.06 7.18 3.56
C VAL A 29 2.93 6.23 3.94
N SER A 30 2.89 5.79 5.20
CA SER A 30 1.81 4.93 5.70
C SER A 30 0.45 5.62 5.63
N HIS A 31 0.37 6.90 5.99
CA HIS A 31 -0.84 7.72 5.85
C HIS A 31 -1.27 7.88 4.37
N ARG A 32 -0.32 8.19 3.47
CA ARG A 32 -0.59 8.29 2.02
C ARG A 32 -1.13 6.99 1.45
N ARG A 33 -0.63 5.84 1.90
CA ARG A 33 -1.15 4.52 1.49
C ARG A 33 -2.61 4.32 1.91
N GLN A 34 -2.98 4.69 3.14
CA GLN A 34 -4.36 4.60 3.61
C GLN A 34 -5.30 5.50 2.80
N VAL A 35 -4.91 6.75 2.54
CA VAL A 35 -5.69 7.68 1.70
C VAL A 35 -5.88 7.12 0.28
N ALA A 36 -4.80 6.61 -0.32
CA ALA A 36 -4.87 6.01 -1.65
C ALA A 36 -5.79 4.78 -1.68
N ASN A 37 -5.73 3.91 -0.67
CA ASN A 37 -6.61 2.75 -0.57
C ASN A 37 -8.09 3.15 -0.53
N SER A 38 -8.45 4.11 0.33
CA SER A 38 -9.83 4.62 0.41
C SER A 38 -10.29 5.24 -0.91
N PHE A 39 -9.42 5.99 -1.59
CA PHE A 39 -9.71 6.55 -2.92
C PHE A 39 -10.04 5.46 -3.94
N PHE A 40 -9.21 4.41 -4.05
CA PHE A 40 -9.44 3.34 -5.03
C PHE A 40 -10.65 2.46 -4.71
N ILE A 41 -10.97 2.23 -3.43
CA ILE A 41 -12.22 1.55 -3.02
C ILE A 41 -13.42 2.34 -3.55
N THR A 42 -13.46 3.64 -3.25
CA THR A 42 -14.56 4.52 -3.69
C THR A 42 -14.65 4.60 -5.20
N LEU A 43 -13.52 4.73 -5.90
CA LEU A 43 -13.50 4.80 -7.36
C LEU A 43 -14.05 3.52 -7.99
N ASN A 44 -13.59 2.33 -7.56
CA ASN A 44 -14.09 1.07 -8.10
C ASN A 44 -15.56 0.81 -7.75
N ALA A 45 -15.98 1.12 -6.52
CA ALA A 45 -17.40 1.02 -6.12
C ALA A 45 -18.28 1.96 -6.96
N THR A 46 -17.79 3.17 -7.27
CA THR A 46 -18.49 4.13 -8.14
C THR A 46 -18.62 3.60 -9.55
N ILE A 47 -17.55 3.03 -10.13
CA ILE A 47 -17.58 2.41 -11.46
C ILE A 47 -18.63 1.29 -11.51
N LEU A 48 -18.64 0.37 -10.54
CA LEU A 48 -19.62 -0.73 -10.48
C LEU A 48 -21.06 -0.24 -10.32
N THR A 49 -21.26 0.80 -9.48
CA THR A 49 -22.57 1.40 -9.27
C THR A 49 -23.08 2.07 -10.53
N LEU A 50 -22.24 2.87 -11.20
CA LEU A 50 -22.56 3.52 -12.47
C LEU A 50 -22.83 2.50 -13.57
N LEU A 51 -22.02 1.44 -13.66
CA LEU A 51 -22.22 0.35 -14.61
C LEU A 51 -23.61 -0.27 -14.45
N SER A 52 -23.99 -0.59 -13.22
CA SER A 52 -25.30 -1.19 -12.90
C SER A 52 -26.46 -0.23 -13.17
N PHE A 53 -26.31 1.04 -12.78
CA PHE A 53 -27.33 2.08 -12.96
C PHE A 53 -27.56 2.42 -14.43
N VAL A 54 -26.49 2.68 -15.19
CA VAL A 54 -26.54 3.07 -16.59
C VAL A 54 -27.14 1.95 -17.45
N HIS A 55 -26.75 0.70 -17.19
CA HIS A 55 -27.32 -0.44 -17.89
C HIS A 55 -28.82 -0.57 -17.68
N LYS A 56 -29.27 -0.40 -16.42
CA LYS A 56 -30.69 -0.51 -16.07
C LYS A 56 -31.52 0.67 -16.60
N GLN A 57 -30.97 1.87 -16.60
CA GLN A 57 -31.73 3.09 -16.92
C GLN A 57 -31.80 3.39 -18.43
N PHE A 58 -30.73 3.11 -19.17
CA PHE A 58 -30.59 3.53 -20.57
C PHE A 58 -30.48 2.36 -21.56
N GLU A 59 -30.68 1.12 -21.08
CA GLU A 59 -30.53 -0.12 -21.87
C GLU A 59 -29.23 -0.12 -22.70
N THR A 60 -28.13 0.33 -22.09
CA THR A 60 -26.87 0.54 -22.83
C THR A 60 -26.37 -0.77 -23.42
N GLY A 61 -25.93 -0.69 -24.68
CA GLY A 61 -25.39 -1.83 -25.40
C GLY A 61 -24.13 -2.43 -24.78
N LEU A 62 -23.81 -3.66 -25.20
CA LEU A 62 -22.72 -4.48 -24.68
C LEU A 62 -21.35 -3.77 -24.76
N VAL A 63 -21.14 -2.91 -25.76
CA VAL A 63 -19.89 -2.14 -25.93
C VAL A 63 -19.64 -1.18 -24.75
N THR A 64 -20.66 -0.48 -24.26
CA THR A 64 -20.51 0.46 -23.12
C THR A 64 -20.13 -0.28 -21.85
N LEU A 65 -20.77 -1.44 -21.59
CA LEU A 65 -20.46 -2.30 -20.46
C LEU A 65 -19.01 -2.82 -20.52
N PHE A 66 -18.56 -3.20 -21.72
CA PHE A 66 -17.20 -3.67 -21.94
C PHE A 66 -16.16 -2.59 -21.63
N ILE A 67 -16.37 -1.37 -22.15
CA ILE A 67 -15.47 -0.23 -21.91
C ILE A 67 -15.40 0.11 -20.42
N MET A 68 -16.55 0.24 -19.75
CA MET A 68 -16.59 0.56 -18.31
C MET A 68 -15.90 -0.50 -17.46
N SER A 69 -16.09 -1.78 -17.79
CA SER A 69 -15.43 -2.88 -17.09
C SER A 69 -13.92 -2.87 -17.31
N PHE A 70 -13.47 -2.55 -18.52
CA PHE A 70 -12.05 -2.45 -18.84
C PHE A 70 -11.37 -1.29 -18.07
N ILE A 71 -12.06 -0.16 -17.91
CA ILE A 71 -11.59 0.94 -17.06
C ILE A 71 -11.39 0.44 -15.61
N GLY A 72 -12.36 -0.28 -15.06
CA GLY A 72 -12.26 -0.85 -13.71
C GLY A 72 -11.11 -1.86 -13.53
N ILE A 73 -10.83 -2.67 -14.56
CA ILE A 73 -9.66 -3.56 -14.61
C ILE A 73 -8.36 -2.74 -14.50
N ILE A 74 -8.20 -1.71 -15.34
CA ILE A 74 -7.02 -0.84 -15.33
C ILE A 74 -6.85 -0.18 -13.96
N VAL A 75 -7.92 0.37 -13.41
CA VAL A 75 -7.91 1.03 -12.08
C VAL A 75 -7.49 0.04 -11.00
N SER A 76 -8.01 -1.19 -11.01
CA SER A 76 -7.64 -2.24 -10.06
C SER A 76 -6.16 -2.64 -10.16
N LEU A 77 -5.61 -2.75 -11.38
CA LEU A 77 -4.20 -3.05 -11.62
C LEU A 77 -3.28 -1.91 -11.15
N LEU A 78 -3.66 -0.65 -11.43
CA LEU A 78 -2.93 0.53 -10.96
C LEU A 78 -2.91 0.59 -9.44
N TRP A 79 -4.05 0.32 -8.80
CA TRP A 79 -4.14 0.25 -7.35
C TRP A 79 -3.21 -0.81 -6.76
N TYR A 80 -3.23 -2.03 -7.31
CA TYR A 80 -2.34 -3.10 -6.87
C TYR A 80 -0.86 -2.72 -6.97
N ARG A 81 -0.46 -2.11 -8.10
CA ARG A 81 0.91 -1.62 -8.29
C ARG A 81 1.27 -0.52 -7.29
N LEU A 82 0.35 0.39 -6.99
CA LEU A 82 0.59 1.47 -6.05
C LEU A 82 0.80 0.96 -4.62
N ILE A 83 0.02 -0.03 -4.17
CA ILE A 83 0.21 -0.69 -2.87
C ILE A 83 1.61 -1.31 -2.79
N CYS A 84 2.06 -1.99 -3.85
CA CYS A 84 3.39 -2.59 -3.89
C CYS A 84 4.48 -1.52 -3.79
N SER A 85 4.34 -0.41 -4.53
CA SER A 85 5.28 0.72 -4.47
C SER A 85 5.39 1.32 -3.06
N TYR A 86 4.26 1.56 -2.38
CA TYR A 86 4.28 2.07 -1.00
C TYR A 86 4.90 1.08 -0.03
N ARG A 87 4.64 -0.22 -0.17
CA ARG A 87 5.28 -1.26 0.66
C ARG A 87 6.81 -1.22 0.49
N ASP A 88 7.28 -1.17 -0.75
CA ASP A 88 8.71 -1.24 -1.05
C ASP A 88 9.44 0.02 -0.56
N LEU A 89 8.83 1.21 -0.77
CA LEU A 89 9.35 2.47 -0.25
C LEU A 89 9.40 2.47 1.28
N ASN A 90 8.32 2.03 1.94
CA ASN A 90 8.28 2.01 3.41
C ASN A 90 9.32 1.03 3.97
N THR A 91 9.47 -0.14 3.33
CA THR A 91 10.51 -1.13 3.70
C THR A 91 11.91 -0.53 3.58
N ALA A 92 12.19 0.20 2.51
CA ALA A 92 13.47 0.88 2.34
C ALA A 92 13.71 1.95 3.40
N LYS A 93 12.69 2.75 3.74
CA LYS A 93 12.76 3.76 4.81
C LYS A 93 13.05 3.13 6.17
N PHE A 94 12.35 2.06 6.53
CA PHE A 94 12.60 1.37 7.80
C PHE A 94 14.02 0.81 7.90
N LYS A 95 14.60 0.31 6.79
CA LYS A 95 16.03 -0.09 6.79
C LYS A 95 16.94 1.08 7.14
N VAL A 96 16.73 2.26 6.54
CA VAL A 96 17.52 3.45 6.88
C VAL A 96 17.34 3.85 8.34
N ILE A 97 16.11 3.77 8.87
CA ILE A 97 15.84 4.02 10.29
C ILE A 97 16.65 3.07 11.18
N HIS A 98 16.68 1.77 10.88
CA HIS A 98 17.44 0.78 11.66
C HIS A 98 18.96 1.03 11.61
N GLU A 99 19.49 1.46 10.47
CA GLU A 99 20.90 1.87 10.34
C GLU A 99 21.21 3.13 11.17
N LEU A 100 20.28 4.09 11.21
CA LEU A 100 20.41 5.28 12.08
C LEU A 100 20.33 4.91 13.57
N GLU A 101 19.48 3.94 13.94
CA GLU A 101 19.34 3.46 15.32
C GLU A 101 20.64 2.88 15.88
N GLN A 102 21.56 2.39 15.04
CA GLN A 102 22.88 1.87 15.49
C GLN A 102 23.74 2.91 16.21
N PHE A 103 23.44 4.20 16.06
CA PHE A 103 24.14 5.29 16.71
C PHE A 103 23.49 5.74 18.03
N PHE A 104 22.29 5.26 18.35
CA PHE A 104 21.53 5.61 19.55
C PHE A 104 21.67 4.53 20.64
N PRO A 105 21.50 4.89 21.93
CA PRO A 105 21.56 3.92 23.02
C PRO A 105 20.36 2.94 23.03
N ALA A 106 19.24 3.33 22.42
CA ALA A 106 18.05 2.50 22.26
C ALA A 106 17.70 2.39 20.77
N GLN A 107 17.16 1.23 20.39
CA GLN A 107 16.79 0.89 19.01
C GLN A 107 15.34 0.38 18.98
N PRO A 108 14.35 1.23 19.29
CA PRO A 108 12.96 0.80 19.43
C PRO A 108 12.43 0.10 18.18
N PHE A 109 12.71 0.60 16.97
CA PHE A 109 12.20 -0.01 15.74
C PHE A 109 12.84 -1.37 15.46
N ASP A 110 14.14 -1.53 15.69
CA ASP A 110 14.80 -2.84 15.58
C ASP A 110 14.23 -3.85 16.59
N VAL A 111 14.04 -3.42 17.84
CA VAL A 111 13.45 -4.26 18.89
C VAL A 111 12.03 -4.70 18.53
N GLU A 112 11.18 -3.78 18.06
CA GLU A 112 9.83 -4.11 17.57
C GLU A 112 9.87 -5.14 16.45
N TRP A 113 10.77 -4.96 15.47
CA TRP A 113 10.92 -5.87 14.35
C TRP A 113 11.32 -7.29 14.79
N VAL A 114 12.24 -7.40 15.75
CA VAL A 114 12.66 -8.67 16.34
C VAL A 114 11.53 -9.32 17.11
N ILE A 115 10.78 -8.57 17.92
CA ILE A 115 9.63 -9.08 18.69
C ILE A 115 8.57 -9.63 17.75
N LEU A 116 8.19 -8.86 16.72
CA LEU A 116 7.19 -9.26 15.73
C LEU A 116 7.59 -10.55 14.98
N ARG A 117 8.88 -10.72 14.68
CA ARG A 117 9.41 -11.93 14.05
C ARG A 117 9.49 -13.14 14.98
N LYS A 118 9.74 -12.94 16.28
CA LYS A 118 9.84 -14.03 17.27
C LYS A 118 8.47 -14.55 17.70
N GLN A 119 7.48 -13.68 17.83
CA GLN A 119 6.15 -14.04 18.31
C GLN A 119 5.30 -14.80 17.28
N LYS A 120 5.66 -14.75 15.99
CA LYS A 120 4.91 -15.42 14.93
C LYS A 120 5.83 -16.28 14.06
N PRO A 121 5.72 -17.62 14.07
CA PRO A 121 6.46 -18.46 13.15
C PRO A 121 6.14 -18.04 11.70
N LYS A 122 7.14 -18.16 10.82
CA LYS A 122 7.09 -17.74 9.40
C LYS A 122 5.76 -18.16 8.75
N GLY A 123 4.81 -17.23 8.60
CA GLY A 123 3.52 -17.49 7.96
C GLY A 123 2.30 -16.79 8.57
N GLU A 124 2.32 -16.48 9.88
CA GLU A 124 1.12 -15.98 10.59
C GLU A 124 1.09 -14.47 10.85
N TYR A 125 2.14 -13.74 10.46
CA TYR A 125 1.99 -12.30 10.30
C TYR A 125 1.20 -12.08 9.01
N LEU A 126 -0.13 -12.01 9.14
CA LEU A 126 -0.99 -11.36 8.15
C LEU A 126 -0.50 -9.92 8.08
N VAL A 127 0.53 -9.69 7.26
CA VAL A 127 1.00 -8.35 6.92
C VAL A 127 -0.25 -7.62 6.49
N PHE A 128 -0.54 -6.48 7.10
CA PHE A 128 -1.66 -5.62 6.71
C PHE A 128 -1.74 -5.47 5.17
N THR A 129 -0.59 -5.46 4.52
CA THR A 129 -0.38 -5.46 3.07
C THR A 129 -0.93 -6.68 2.30
N THR A 130 -1.11 -7.85 2.92
CA THR A 130 -1.74 -9.02 2.28
C THR A 130 -3.24 -8.80 2.12
N LEU A 131 -3.91 -8.27 3.15
CA LEU A 131 -5.33 -7.90 3.06
C LEU A 131 -5.52 -6.71 2.12
N GLU A 132 -4.67 -5.67 2.21
CA GLU A 132 -4.74 -4.53 1.29
C GLU A 132 -4.54 -4.95 -0.18
N ARG A 133 -3.70 -5.96 -0.47
CA ARG A 133 -3.50 -6.48 -1.83
C ARG A 133 -4.66 -7.36 -2.32
N LEU A 134 -5.40 -7.98 -1.41
CA LEU A 134 -6.55 -8.81 -1.77
C LEU A 134 -7.71 -7.97 -2.32
N ILE A 135 -7.93 -6.76 -1.80
CA ILE A 135 -9.06 -5.92 -2.21
C ILE A 135 -9.01 -5.53 -3.69
N PRO A 136 -7.89 -5.00 -4.25
CA PRO A 136 -7.78 -4.76 -5.69
C PRO A 136 -8.02 -6.02 -6.53
N LEU A 137 -7.59 -7.19 -6.05
CA LEU A 137 -7.81 -8.46 -6.75
C LEU A 137 -9.30 -8.83 -6.79
N VAL A 138 -10.03 -8.61 -5.70
CA VAL A 138 -11.49 -8.83 -5.66
C VAL A 138 -12.18 -7.92 -6.69
N PHE A 139 -11.87 -6.62 -6.73
CA PHE A 139 -12.43 -5.73 -7.75
C PHE A 139 -12.01 -6.12 -9.17
N LEU A 140 -10.76 -6.55 -9.37
CA LEU A 140 -10.29 -7.04 -10.67
C LEU A 140 -11.13 -8.23 -11.15
N VAL A 141 -11.37 -9.22 -10.29
CA VAL A 141 -12.20 -10.40 -10.60
C VAL A 141 -13.63 -9.99 -10.91
N LEU A 142 -14.21 -9.05 -10.16
CA LEU A 142 -15.56 -8.54 -10.43
C LEU A 142 -15.67 -7.91 -11.82
N HIS A 143 -14.73 -7.06 -12.21
CA HIS A 143 -14.75 -6.44 -13.53
C HIS A 143 -14.49 -7.45 -14.66
N ILE A 144 -13.60 -8.43 -14.45
CA ILE A 144 -13.38 -9.53 -15.41
C ILE A 144 -14.64 -10.36 -15.59
N ALA A 145 -15.37 -10.66 -14.50
CA ALA A 145 -16.63 -11.41 -14.58
C ALA A 145 -17.66 -10.67 -15.45
N VAL A 146 -17.77 -9.34 -15.31
CA VAL A 146 -18.66 -8.55 -16.18
C VAL A 146 -18.22 -8.64 -17.64
N VAL A 147 -16.92 -8.51 -17.94
CA VAL A 147 -16.39 -8.67 -19.31
C VAL A 147 -16.75 -10.04 -19.90
N ILE A 148 -16.57 -11.12 -19.14
CA ILE A 148 -16.89 -12.48 -19.60
C ILE A 148 -18.39 -12.61 -19.88
N VAL A 149 -19.24 -12.18 -18.95
CA VAL A 149 -20.71 -12.28 -19.10
C VAL A 149 -21.20 -11.48 -20.31
N VAL A 150 -20.66 -10.28 -20.51
CA VAL A 150 -21.00 -9.43 -21.65
C VAL A 150 -20.47 -10.04 -22.95
N GLY A 151 -19.25 -10.57 -22.96
CA GLY A 151 -18.64 -11.20 -24.13
C GLY A 151 -19.36 -12.46 -24.59
N LEU A 152 -19.96 -13.23 -23.68
CA LEU A 152 -20.81 -14.39 -24.01
C LEU A 152 -22.14 -14.02 -24.68
N ARG A 153 -22.53 -12.73 -24.66
CA ARG A 153 -23.79 -12.23 -25.24
C ARG A 153 -23.59 -11.51 -26.58
N ILE A 154 -22.34 -11.34 -27.03
CA ILE A 154 -21.98 -10.79 -28.34
C ILE A 154 -21.92 -11.94 -29.35
#